data_AF-A0A435TRQ4-F1
#
_entry.id   AF-A0A435TRQ4-F1
#
_cell.length_a   1.000
_cell.length_b   1.000
_cell.length_c   1.000
_cell.angle_alpha   90.00
_cell.angle_beta   90.00
_cell.angle_gamma   90.00
#
_symmetry.space_group_name_H-M   'P 1'
#
loop_
_entity.id
_entity.type
_entity.pdbx_description
1 polymer ?
#
loop_
_entity_poly.entity_id
_entity_poly.type
_entity_poly.pdbx_seq_one_letter_code
_entity_poly.pdbx_strand_id
1 'polypeptide(L)' 'MTGTHGPLNAFLDLRQMPVAHAQLGPLAGLRLAVKDIYDVAGYRTGCGNLQKFAESHAASRTAPAVQ' A
#
# COMPACT_ATOMS: atom_id res chain seq x y z
N MET A 1 13.44 -7.71 -0.28
CA MET A 1 12.27 -7.23 -1.05
C MET A 1 11.55 -8.50 -1.37
N THR A 2 10.29 -8.61 -0.95
CA THR A 2 9.40 -9.54 -1.63
C THR A 2 9.40 -9.17 -3.11
N GLY A 3 9.18 -10.13 -4.00
CA GLY A 3 9.28 -9.91 -5.44
C GLY A 3 8.39 -8.77 -5.94
N THR A 4 8.33 -8.61 -7.25
CA THR A 4 7.26 -7.82 -7.87
C THR A 4 6.31 -8.77 -8.59
N HIS A 5 5.05 -8.35 -8.78
CA HIS A 5 4.06 -9.16 -9.48
C HIS A 5 3.48 -8.44 -10.70
N GLY A 6 3.03 -9.25 -11.67
CA GLY A 6 2.51 -8.78 -12.95
C GLY A 6 3.61 -8.57 -14.01
N PRO A 7 3.22 -8.41 -15.29
CA PRO A 7 4.17 -8.37 -16.41
C PRO A 7 5.05 -7.12 -16.44
N LEU A 8 4.69 -6.09 -15.66
CA LEU A 8 5.38 -4.80 -15.64
C LEU A 8 6.21 -4.59 -14.37
N ASN A 9 6.22 -5.55 -13.45
CA ASN A 9 6.91 -5.42 -12.15
C ASN A 9 6.51 -4.13 -11.38
N ALA A 10 5.28 -3.66 -11.57
CA ALA A 10 4.81 -2.37 -11.07
C ALA A 10 4.32 -2.42 -9.62
N PHE A 11 4.02 -3.62 -9.11
CA PHE A 11 3.48 -3.82 -7.78
C PHE A 11 4.39 -4.73 -6.95
N LEU A 12 4.53 -4.39 -5.68
CA LEU A 12 5.21 -5.25 -4.71
C LEU A 12 4.41 -6.54 -4.50
N ASP A 13 5.10 -7.66 -4.40
CA ASP A 13 4.52 -8.95 -4.02
C ASP A 13 4.24 -8.96 -2.51
N LEU A 14 3.14 -8.34 -2.13
CA LEU A 14 2.65 -8.25 -0.76
C LEU A 14 1.27 -8.90 -0.69
N ARG A 15 1.00 -9.56 0.44
CA ARG A 15 -0.33 -10.10 0.73
C ARG A 15 -1.35 -8.96 0.66
N GLN A 16 -2.37 -9.14 -0.18
CA GLN A 16 -3.48 -8.20 -0.25
C GLN A 16 -4.33 -8.32 1.01
N MET A 17 -4.45 -7.22 1.75
CA MET A 17 -5.27 -7.07 2.95
C MET A 17 -6.49 -6.19 2.65
N PRO A 18 -7.65 -6.46 3.26
CA PRO A 18 -8.77 -5.54 3.21
C PRO A 18 -8.38 -4.17 3.77
N VAL A 19 -8.62 -3.11 3.00
CA VAL A 19 -8.38 -1.72 3.41
C VAL A 19 -9.72 -1.02 3.56
N ALA A 20 -9.91 -0.33 4.68
CA ALA A 20 -11.11 0.47 4.91
C ALA A 20 -11.21 1.59 3.85
N HIS A 21 -12.40 1.74 3.27
CA HIS A 21 -12.68 2.73 2.23
C HIS A 21 -14.15 3.17 2.31
N ALA A 22 -14.44 4.38 1.84
CA ALA A 22 -15.81 4.88 1.76
C ALA A 22 -16.65 4.04 0.78
N GLN A 23 -17.87 3.67 1.20
CA GLN A 23 -18.81 2.92 0.35
C GLN A 23 -19.59 3.82 -0.62
N LEU A 24 -19.51 5.14 -0.45
CA LEU A 24 -20.24 6.15 -1.21
C LEU A 24 -19.30 7.28 -1.62
N GLY A 25 -19.68 8.02 -2.66
CA GLY A 25 -18.92 9.17 -3.19
C GLY A 25 -18.43 8.97 -4.62
N PRO A 26 -17.81 9.99 -5.23
CA PRO A 26 -17.45 9.98 -6.65
C PRO A 26 -16.40 8.92 -7.04
N LEU A 27 -15.70 8.34 -6.06
CA LEU A 27 -14.69 7.30 -6.28
C LEU A 27 -15.13 5.91 -5.78
N ALA A 28 -16.36 5.76 -5.30
CA ALA A 28 -16.85 4.48 -4.79
C ALA A 28 -16.83 3.39 -5.88
N GLY A 29 -16.31 2.21 -5.54
CA GLY A 29 -16.15 1.09 -6.47
C GLY A 29 -14.92 1.17 -7.39
N LEU A 30 -14.18 2.28 -7.39
CA LEU A 30 -12.91 2.39 -8.12
C LEU A 30 -11.75 1.79 -7.32
N ARG A 31 -10.68 1.43 -8.03
CA ARG A 31 -9.45 0.90 -7.44
C ARG A 31 -8.32 1.92 -7.59
N LEU A 32 -7.53 2.07 -6.54
CA LEU A 32 -6.37 2.96 -6.49
C LEU A 32 -5.10 2.14 -6.25
N ALA A 33 -4.06 2.39 -7.05
CA ALA A 33 -2.71 1.96 -6.74
C ALA A 33 -2.01 3.06 -5.92
N VAL A 34 -1.40 2.68 -4.80
CA VAL A 34 -0.71 3.61 -3.91
C VAL A 34 0.79 3.37 -4.02
N LYS A 35 1.56 4.43 -4.27
CA LYS A 35 3.02 4.35 -4.29
C LYS A 35 3.52 3.96 -2.89
N ASP A 36 4.55 3.12 -2.81
CA ASP A 36 5.17 2.62 -1.55
C ASP A 36 5.96 3.70 -0.77
N ILE A 37 5.44 4.92 -0.72
CA ILE A 37 5.93 6.03 0.10
C ILE A 37 4.81 6.61 0.99
N TYR A 38 3.57 6.15 0.79
CA TYR A 38 2.42 6.50 1.61
C TYR A 38 2.07 5.32 2.51
N ASP A 39 1.79 5.63 3.77
CA ASP A 39 1.28 4.63 4.70
C ASP A 39 -0.15 4.22 4.31
N VAL A 40 -0.40 2.92 4.32
CA VAL A 40 -1.72 2.31 4.23
C VAL A 40 -1.87 1.42 5.47
N ALA A 41 -2.93 1.62 6.25
CA ALA A 41 -3.13 0.87 7.48
C ALA A 41 -3.05 -0.66 7.24
N GLY A 42 -2.25 -1.35 8.06
CA GLY A 42 -1.98 -2.79 7.92
C GLY A 42 -0.78 -3.16 7.04
N TYR A 43 -0.26 -2.24 6.23
CA TYR A 43 0.94 -2.46 5.41
C TYR A 43 2.19 -1.83 6.01
N ARG A 44 3.35 -2.42 5.70
CA ARG A 44 4.67 -1.82 5.93
C ARG A 44 5.02 -0.97 4.71
N THR A 45 5.52 0.24 4.94
CA THR A 45 5.97 1.14 3.87
C THR A 45 7.47 0.98 3.64
N GLY A 46 7.88 0.51 2.47
CA GLY A 46 9.27 0.20 2.15
C GLY A 46 10.06 1.37 1.54
N CYS A 47 9.40 2.34 0.91
CA CYS A 47 10.03 3.41 0.12
C CYS A 47 11.03 2.90 -0.93
N GLY A 48 10.80 1.71 -1.48
CA GLY A 48 11.75 1.07 -2.40
C GLY A 48 13.12 0.77 -1.78
N ASN A 49 13.23 0.74 -0.44
CA ASN A 49 14.48 0.51 0.28
C ASN A 49 14.36 -0.74 1.17
N LEU A 50 15.30 -1.68 1.00
CA LEU A 50 15.33 -2.96 1.71
C LEU A 50 15.44 -2.80 3.23
N GLN A 51 16.34 -1.94 3.68
CA GLN A 51 16.60 -1.72 5.10
C GLN A 51 15.40 -1.04 5.76
N LYS A 52 14.89 0.01 5.12
CA LYS A 52 13.68 0.70 5.60
C LYS A 52 12.53 -0.29 5.71
N PHE A 53 12.29 -1.12 4.69
CA PHE A 53 11.23 -2.12 4.78
C PHE A 53 11.45 -3.05 5.97
N ALA A 54 12.66 -3.60 6.14
CA ALA A 54 13.02 -4.51 7.23
C ALA A 54 12.79 -3.91 8.63
N GLU A 55 13.09 -2.63 8.81
CA GLU A 55 12.89 -1.89 10.07
C GLU A 55 11.46 -1.37 10.25
N SER A 56 10.69 -1.25 9.17
CA SER A 56 9.33 -0.69 9.21
C SER A 56 8.34 -1.67 9.83
N HIS A 57 7.45 -1.13 10.65
CA HIS A 57 6.28 -1.82 11.19
C HIS A 57 5.07 -1.60 10.29
N ALA A 58 4.03 -2.40 10.46
CA ALA A 58 2.76 -2.14 9.80
C ALA A 58 2.19 -0.81 10.30
N ALA A 59 1.76 0.05 9.38
CA ALA A 59 1.18 1.33 9.72
C ALA A 59 -0.15 1.15 10.45
N SER A 60 -0.38 1.92 11.51
CA SER A 60 -1.66 1.92 12.23
C SER A 60 -2.72 2.79 11.56
N ARG A 61 -2.31 3.70 10.67
CA ARG A 61 -3.19 4.65 9.98
C ARG A 61 -2.80 4.80 8.51
N THR A 62 -3.79 5.07 7.68
CA THR A 62 -3.60 5.46 6.27
C THR A 62 -3.23 6.94 6.19
N ALA A 63 -2.29 7.28 5.30
CA ALA A 63 -1.87 8.66 5.07
C ALA A 63 -3.06 9.54 4.61
N PRO A 64 -3.16 10.82 5.03
CA PRO A 64 -4.32 11.67 4.70
C PRO A 64 -4.62 11.84 3.20
N ALA A 65 -3.61 11.77 2.35
CA ALA A 65 -3.79 11.84 0.89
C ALA A 65 -4.40 10.57 0.27
N VAL A 66 -4.46 9.47 1.03
CA VAL A 66 -4.97 8.16 0.61
C VAL A 66 -6.30 7.81 1.31
N GLN A 67 -6.66 8.51 2.39
CA GLN A 67 -7.85 8.26 3.23
C GLN A 67 -9.14 8.80 2.61
#